data_AF-A0AAU8EKG6-F1
#
_entry.id   AF-A0AAU8EKG6-F1
#
_cell.length_a   1.000
_cell.length_b   1.000
_cell.length_c   1.000
_cell.angle_alpha   90.00
_cell.angle_beta   90.00
_cell.angle_gamma   90.00
#
_symmetry.space_group_name_H-M   'P 1'
#
loop_
_entity.id
_entity.type
_entity.pdbx_description
1 polymer ?
#
loop_
_entity_poly.entity_id
_entity_poly.type
_entity_poly.pdbx_seq_one_letter_code
_entity_poly.pdbx_strand_id
1 'polypeptide(L)'
;MTFPSELASVLTGASMSQLSHWRSAPALLAPEVASKPKALYSFRDIVALRTFVRLRRELPLQRIRTALSTLQDYDLTDHPSSYQLVTDSKTVFLVDDEGKDMVDLVKRRGQTVLLSMADVFAPFTNLQGQDVVDFRRPRQNIEVREKRMGGWPTIAGTRLRYDTVALLLSDGSVQPEETQYYYPEVSAEAALDAADFDFSVQQRRQTR
;
A
#
# COMPACT_ATOMS: atom_id res chain seq x y z
N MET A 1 4.49 6.93 11.89
CA MET A 1 5.46 5.95 11.33
C MET A 1 5.65 6.27 9.86
N THR A 2 6.78 5.88 9.29
CA THR A 2 7.12 6.16 7.90
C THR A 2 7.44 4.87 7.18
N PHE A 3 6.98 4.71 5.94
CA PHE A 3 7.17 3.51 5.16
C PHE A 3 8.31 3.74 4.15
N PRO A 4 9.41 2.98 4.22
CA PRO A 4 10.43 3.03 3.18
C PRO A 4 9.91 2.46 1.86
N SER A 5 10.60 2.76 0.75
CA SER A 5 10.16 2.37 -0.60
C SER A 5 9.99 0.87 -0.77
N GLU A 6 10.83 0.07 -0.13
CA GLU A 6 10.81 -1.39 -0.19
C GLU A 6 9.55 -1.95 0.46
N LEU A 7 9.20 -1.46 1.66
CA LEU A 7 7.97 -1.84 2.34
C LEU A 7 6.74 -1.32 1.59
N ALA A 8 6.79 -0.09 1.08
CA ALA A 8 5.74 0.47 0.24
C ALA A 8 5.51 -0.38 -1.02
N SER A 9 6.58 -0.88 -1.65
CA SER A 9 6.50 -1.75 -2.83
C SER A 9 5.74 -3.04 -2.53
N VAL A 10 6.08 -3.72 -1.43
CA VAL A 10 5.40 -4.96 -1.01
C VAL A 10 3.93 -4.70 -0.66
N LEU A 11 3.65 -3.66 0.13
CA LEU A 11 2.30 -3.38 0.63
C LEU A 11 1.35 -2.80 -0.44
N THR A 12 1.86 -2.22 -1.51
CA THR A 12 1.02 -1.60 -2.57
C THR A 12 0.98 -2.43 -3.84
N GLY A 13 1.97 -3.30 -4.05
CA GLY A 13 2.18 -3.99 -5.32
C GLY A 13 2.86 -3.15 -6.40
N ALA A 14 3.27 -1.92 -6.09
CA ALA A 14 4.05 -1.09 -7.00
C ALA A 14 5.51 -1.57 -7.06
N SER A 15 6.11 -1.61 -8.23
CA SER A 15 7.55 -1.86 -8.36
C SER A 15 8.37 -0.66 -7.85
N MET A 16 9.63 -0.90 -7.49
CA MET A 16 10.56 0.17 -7.12
C MET A 16 10.72 1.22 -8.22
N SER A 17 10.68 0.80 -9.49
CA SER A 17 10.71 1.71 -10.64
C SER A 17 9.44 2.53 -10.78
N GLN A 18 8.25 1.94 -10.54
CA GLN A 18 6.98 2.68 -10.49
C GLN A 18 7.00 3.72 -9.37
N LEU A 19 7.41 3.34 -8.14
CA LEU A 19 7.52 4.28 -7.03
C LEU A 19 8.48 5.43 -7.33
N SER A 20 9.61 5.14 -7.99
CA SER A 20 10.57 6.17 -8.40
C SER A 20 10.03 7.08 -9.50
N HIS A 21 9.36 6.52 -10.49
CA HIS A 21 8.75 7.29 -11.57
C HIS A 21 7.59 8.16 -11.06
N TRP A 22 6.72 7.63 -10.20
CA TRP A 22 5.54 8.34 -9.69
C TRP A 22 5.88 9.50 -8.74
N ARG A 23 7.01 9.45 -8.04
CA ARG A 23 7.50 10.59 -7.24
C ARG A 23 8.32 11.61 -8.03
N SER A 24 8.69 11.29 -9.27
CA SER A 24 9.52 12.18 -10.11
C SER A 24 8.65 13.22 -10.82
N ALA A 25 9.16 14.43 -10.99
CA ALA A 25 8.40 15.54 -11.59
C ALA A 25 8.03 15.27 -13.06
N PRO A 26 6.77 15.51 -13.49
CA PRO A 26 5.61 15.87 -12.66
C PRO A 26 5.13 14.67 -11.82
N ALA A 27 5.11 14.83 -10.50
CA ALA A 27 4.81 13.74 -9.58
C ALA A 27 3.33 13.33 -9.72
N LEU A 28 3.08 12.02 -9.77
CA LEU A 28 1.75 11.47 -9.54
C LEU A 28 1.44 11.51 -8.04
N LEU A 29 2.43 11.17 -7.20
CA LEU A 29 2.37 11.27 -5.76
C LEU A 29 3.78 11.52 -5.22
N ALA A 30 3.93 12.64 -4.53
CA ALA A 30 5.13 12.95 -3.78
C ALA A 30 4.96 12.41 -2.34
N PRO A 31 5.93 11.66 -1.79
CA PRO A 31 5.84 11.18 -0.41
C PRO A 31 5.63 12.34 0.57
N GLU A 32 4.63 12.23 1.44
CA GLU A 32 4.27 13.29 2.41
C GLU A 32 5.37 13.52 3.45
N VAL A 33 6.16 12.49 3.79
CA VAL A 33 7.10 12.58 4.92
C VAL A 33 8.50 13.01 4.49
N ALA A 34 9.08 12.37 3.48
CA ALA A 34 10.37 12.79 2.93
C ALA A 34 10.56 12.27 1.51
N SER A 35 11.16 13.09 0.65
CA SER A 35 11.47 12.72 -0.74
C SER A 35 12.97 12.55 -1.02
N LYS A 36 13.86 13.11 -0.19
CA LYS A 36 15.33 13.01 -0.30
C LYS A 36 15.98 12.97 1.09
N PRO A 37 17.12 12.27 1.27
CA PRO A 37 17.82 11.41 0.30
C PRO A 37 17.12 10.05 0.07
N LYS A 38 16.19 9.66 0.95
CA LYS A 38 15.35 8.46 0.81
C LYS A 38 13.88 8.87 0.81
N ALA A 39 13.08 8.22 -0.04
CA ALA A 39 11.64 8.42 -0.05
C ALA A 39 11.01 7.68 1.15
N LEU A 40 10.27 8.43 1.97
CA LEU A 40 9.52 7.98 3.13
C LEU A 40 8.06 8.34 2.95
N TYR A 41 7.21 7.33 2.93
CA TYR A 41 5.78 7.45 2.70
C TYR A 41 5.01 7.47 4.02
N SER A 42 3.87 8.17 4.06
CA SER A 42 2.90 8.08 5.14
C SER A 42 1.96 6.88 4.96
N PHE A 43 1.10 6.58 5.93
CA PHE A 43 0.06 5.57 5.74
C PHE A 43 -0.91 5.96 4.61
N ARG A 44 -1.25 7.26 4.53
CA ARG A 44 -2.11 7.81 3.48
C ARG A 44 -1.49 7.59 2.10
N ASP A 45 -0.19 7.86 1.95
CA ASP A 45 0.55 7.59 0.72
C ASP A 45 0.43 6.12 0.29
N ILE A 46 0.55 5.18 1.23
CA ILE A 46 0.42 3.74 0.94
C ILE A 46 -0.97 3.40 0.40
N VAL A 47 -2.03 3.94 1.01
CA VAL A 47 -3.40 3.77 0.52
C VAL A 47 -3.53 4.31 -0.91
N ALA A 48 -3.08 5.55 -1.16
CA ALA A 48 -3.17 6.17 -2.48
C ALA A 48 -2.38 5.40 -3.55
N LEU A 49 -1.13 5.00 -3.24
CA LEU A 49 -0.30 4.20 -4.13
C LEU A 49 -0.98 2.87 -4.48
N ARG A 50 -1.58 2.19 -3.49
CA ARG A 50 -2.30 0.93 -3.70
C ARG A 50 -3.53 1.13 -4.58
N THR A 51 -4.27 2.22 -4.38
CA THR A 51 -5.36 2.64 -5.28
C THR A 51 -4.87 2.84 -6.70
N PHE A 52 -3.72 3.50 -6.92
CA PHE A 52 -3.17 3.68 -8.26
C PHE A 52 -2.76 2.37 -8.92
N VAL A 53 -2.12 1.46 -8.18
CA VAL A 53 -1.76 0.12 -8.71
C VAL A 53 -3.02 -0.64 -9.10
N ARG A 54 -4.09 -0.56 -8.30
CA ARG A 54 -5.38 -1.21 -8.60
C ARG A 54 -6.05 -0.62 -9.84
N LEU A 55 -6.14 0.71 -9.93
CA LEU A 55 -6.71 1.42 -11.07
C LEU A 55 -5.91 1.18 -12.36
N ARG A 56 -4.59 1.05 -12.26
CA ARG A 56 -3.71 0.80 -13.41
C ARG A 56 -4.08 -0.46 -14.18
N ARG A 57 -4.74 -1.44 -13.53
CA ARG A 57 -5.23 -2.66 -14.21
C ARG A 57 -6.21 -2.36 -15.33
N GLU A 58 -7.05 -1.36 -15.12
CA GLU A 58 -8.13 -1.00 -16.02
C GLU A 58 -7.80 0.27 -16.82
N LEU A 59 -6.93 1.13 -16.29
CA LEU A 59 -6.68 2.46 -16.82
C LEU A 59 -5.18 2.71 -17.16
N PRO A 60 -4.90 3.39 -18.29
CA PRO A 60 -3.59 3.97 -18.55
C PRO A 60 -3.19 4.97 -17.46
N LEU A 61 -1.89 5.04 -17.14
CA LEU A 61 -1.37 5.95 -16.10
C LEU A 61 -1.75 7.41 -16.34
N GLN A 62 -1.79 7.84 -17.61
CA GLN A 62 -2.16 9.21 -17.96
C GLN A 62 -3.61 9.55 -17.59
N ARG A 63 -4.53 8.57 -17.64
CA ARG A 63 -5.93 8.78 -17.22
C ARG A 63 -6.03 8.99 -15.71
N ILE A 64 -5.22 8.26 -14.95
CA ILE A 64 -5.12 8.45 -13.48
C ILE A 64 -4.54 9.84 -13.17
N ARG A 65 -3.52 10.29 -13.91
CA ARG A 65 -2.98 11.65 -13.78
C ARG A 65 -4.02 12.73 -14.05
N THR A 66 -4.82 12.57 -15.12
CA THR A 66 -5.92 13.50 -15.44
C THR A 66 -6.96 13.52 -14.33
N ALA A 67 -7.35 12.35 -13.80
CA ALA A 67 -8.34 12.29 -12.71
C ALA A 67 -7.87 13.07 -11.47
N LEU A 68 -6.59 12.90 -11.09
CA LEU A 68 -6.02 13.62 -9.96
C LEU A 68 -5.87 15.12 -10.19
N SER A 69 -5.47 15.55 -11.40
CA SER A 69 -5.44 16.99 -11.71
C SER A 69 -6.84 17.59 -11.66
N THR A 70 -7.84 16.86 -12.13
CA THR A 70 -9.23 17.32 -12.08
C THR A 70 -9.75 17.45 -10.64
N LEU A 71 -9.32 16.60 -9.69
CA LEU A 71 -9.61 16.83 -8.27
C LEU A 71 -9.05 18.18 -7.77
N GLN A 72 -7.81 18.51 -8.14
CA GLN A 72 -7.21 19.80 -7.78
C GLN A 72 -7.97 20.98 -8.41
N ASP A 73 -8.45 20.83 -9.65
CA ASP A 73 -9.25 21.86 -10.34
C ASP A 73 -10.62 22.11 -9.66
N TYR A 74 -11.15 21.12 -8.92
CA TYR A 74 -12.38 21.24 -8.12
C TYR A 74 -12.13 21.69 -6.67
N ASP A 75 -10.93 22.18 -6.35
CA ASP A 75 -10.49 22.56 -4.98
C ASP A 75 -10.53 21.40 -3.96
N LEU A 76 -10.58 20.16 -4.45
CA LEU A 76 -10.49 18.94 -3.67
C LEU A 76 -9.01 18.59 -3.45
N THR A 77 -8.35 19.41 -2.63
CA THR A 77 -6.90 19.36 -2.40
C THR A 77 -6.45 18.41 -1.29
N ASP A 78 -7.37 17.73 -0.60
CA ASP A 78 -7.01 16.70 0.38
C ASP A 78 -6.20 15.56 -0.25
N HIS A 79 -5.48 14.82 0.59
CA HIS A 79 -4.69 13.68 0.15
C HIS A 79 -5.56 12.65 -0.62
N PRO A 80 -5.10 12.06 -1.73
CA PRO A 80 -5.90 11.15 -2.57
C PRO A 80 -6.54 9.95 -1.84
N SER A 81 -6.00 9.56 -0.69
CA SER A 81 -6.55 8.50 0.17
C SER A 81 -7.88 8.87 0.85
N SER A 82 -8.24 10.15 0.87
CA SER A 82 -9.48 10.65 1.49
C SER A 82 -10.70 10.49 0.57
N TYR A 83 -10.49 10.15 -0.70
CA TYR A 83 -11.55 10.09 -1.69
C TYR A 83 -11.90 8.65 -2.09
N GLN A 84 -13.19 8.37 -2.27
CA GLN A 84 -13.64 7.14 -2.92
C GLN A 84 -13.63 7.32 -4.43
N LEU A 85 -12.77 6.58 -5.12
CA LEU A 85 -12.64 6.62 -6.56
C LEU A 85 -13.29 5.39 -7.20
N VAL A 86 -13.93 5.57 -8.34
CA VAL A 86 -14.64 4.53 -9.09
C VAL A 86 -14.16 4.58 -10.54
N THR A 87 -14.12 3.47 -11.28
CA THR A 87 -13.65 3.46 -12.67
C THR A 87 -14.55 2.60 -13.54
N ASP A 88 -14.83 3.00 -14.78
CA ASP A 88 -15.54 2.15 -15.76
C ASP A 88 -14.61 1.50 -16.81
N SER A 89 -13.32 1.37 -16.44
CA SER A 89 -12.21 1.03 -17.35
C SER A 89 -11.95 2.07 -18.47
N LYS A 90 -12.65 3.21 -18.47
CA LYS A 90 -12.47 4.32 -19.43
C LYS A 90 -12.27 5.68 -18.76
N THR A 91 -12.84 5.89 -17.57
CA THR A 91 -12.81 7.12 -16.77
C THR A 91 -12.66 6.82 -15.27
N VAL A 92 -12.43 7.85 -14.45
CA VAL A 92 -12.43 7.79 -12.98
C VAL A 92 -13.57 8.69 -12.48
N PHE A 93 -14.37 8.22 -11.54
CA PHE A 93 -15.40 9.00 -10.85
C PHE A 93 -15.00 9.22 -9.40
N LEU A 94 -15.31 10.40 -8.85
CA LEU A 94 -15.35 10.65 -7.42
C LEU A 94 -16.75 10.35 -6.90
N VAL A 95 -16.84 9.63 -5.78
CA VAL A 95 -18.11 9.39 -5.09
C VAL A 95 -18.14 10.22 -3.80
N ASP A 96 -19.28 10.85 -3.53
CA ASP A 96 -19.50 11.53 -2.25
C ASP A 96 -19.48 10.56 -1.06
N ASP A 97 -19.41 11.10 0.16
CA ASP A 97 -19.36 10.28 1.39
C ASP A 97 -20.63 9.44 1.62
N GLU A 98 -21.74 9.74 0.92
CA GLU A 98 -23.03 9.05 1.05
C GLU A 98 -23.30 8.03 -0.07
N GLY A 99 -22.40 7.90 -1.05
CA GLY A 99 -22.58 7.05 -2.22
C GLY A 99 -23.64 7.53 -3.22
N LYS A 100 -24.10 8.79 -3.13
CA LYS A 100 -25.28 9.27 -3.87
C LYS A 100 -24.93 10.01 -5.15
N ASP A 101 -23.90 10.84 -5.12
CA ASP A 101 -23.45 11.60 -6.28
C ASP A 101 -22.10 11.09 -6.82
N MET A 102 -22.02 10.97 -8.15
CA MET A 102 -20.81 10.52 -8.87
C MET A 102 -20.34 11.60 -9.84
N VAL A 103 -19.12 12.10 -9.65
CA VAL A 103 -18.52 13.12 -10.53
C VAL A 103 -17.51 12.47 -11.46
N ASP A 104 -17.73 12.54 -12.77
CA ASP A 104 -16.78 12.05 -13.79
C ASP A 104 -15.55 12.97 -13.88
N LEU A 105 -14.40 12.48 -13.43
CA LEU A 105 -13.14 13.23 -13.37
C LEU A 105 -12.37 13.22 -14.69
N VAL A 106 -12.78 12.46 -15.72
CA VAL A 106 -11.98 12.31 -16.95
C VAL A 106 -12.81 12.40 -18.26
N LYS A 107 -14.14 12.26 -18.22
CA LYS A 107 -15.12 12.23 -19.32
C LYS A 107 -15.13 10.93 -20.14
N ARG A 108 -16.19 10.12 -19.96
CA ARG A 108 -16.93 9.28 -20.96
C ARG A 108 -17.81 8.24 -20.25
N ARG A 109 -19.00 7.96 -20.81
CA ARG A 109 -19.96 6.96 -20.28
C ARG A 109 -19.57 5.52 -20.67
N GLY A 110 -19.61 4.60 -19.71
CA GLY A 110 -19.29 3.17 -19.83
C GLY A 110 -19.76 2.36 -18.61
N GLN A 111 -19.32 1.11 -18.47
CA GLN A 111 -19.74 0.19 -17.40
C GLN A 111 -18.95 0.44 -16.11
N THR A 112 -19.58 1.06 -15.12
CA THR A 112 -18.94 1.54 -13.89
C THR A 112 -18.57 0.42 -12.90
N VAL A 113 -17.30 0.34 -12.53
CA VAL A 113 -16.76 -0.48 -11.42
C VAL A 113 -16.50 0.41 -10.21
N LEU A 114 -17.31 0.26 -9.17
CA LEU A 114 -17.09 0.92 -7.89
C LEU A 114 -15.82 0.34 -7.25
N LEU A 115 -14.82 1.16 -6.96
CA LEU A 115 -13.65 0.72 -6.19
C LEU A 115 -13.80 1.22 -4.76
N SER A 116 -14.24 0.35 -3.87
CA SER A 116 -14.34 0.67 -2.46
C SER A 116 -12.97 0.60 -1.77
N MET A 117 -12.87 1.22 -0.60
CA MET A 117 -11.70 1.04 0.29
C MET A 117 -11.48 -0.43 0.68
N ALA A 118 -12.52 -1.25 0.72
CA ALA A 118 -12.39 -2.68 0.92
C ALA A 118 -11.68 -3.36 -0.27
N ASP A 119 -12.02 -2.97 -1.50
CA ASP A 119 -11.39 -3.50 -2.72
C ASP A 119 -9.93 -3.07 -2.85
N VAL A 120 -9.60 -1.85 -2.40
CA VAL A 120 -8.21 -1.39 -2.34
C VAL A 120 -7.40 -2.25 -1.39
N PHE A 121 -7.96 -2.62 -0.22
CA PHE A 121 -7.23 -3.37 0.79
C PHE A 121 -7.18 -4.88 0.56
N ALA A 122 -8.18 -5.44 -0.13
CA ALA A 122 -8.20 -6.86 -0.47
C ALA A 122 -6.97 -7.25 -1.33
N PRO A 123 -6.57 -8.53 -1.32
CA PRO A 123 -5.62 -9.06 -2.29
C PRO A 123 -6.08 -8.84 -3.73
N PHE A 124 -5.15 -8.56 -4.63
CA PHE A 124 -5.43 -8.49 -6.07
C PHE A 124 -4.15 -8.74 -6.88
N THR A 125 -4.29 -9.10 -8.15
CA THR A 125 -3.14 -9.22 -9.05
C THR A 125 -2.86 -7.89 -9.75
N ASN A 126 -1.62 -7.39 -9.75
CA ASN A 126 -1.25 -6.15 -10.43
C ASN A 126 -1.14 -6.34 -11.96
N LEU A 127 -0.86 -5.26 -12.70
CA LEU A 127 -0.69 -5.32 -14.17
C LEU A 127 0.43 -6.24 -14.65
N GLN A 128 1.42 -6.50 -13.81
CA GLN A 128 2.55 -7.37 -14.11
C GLN A 128 2.22 -8.85 -13.84
N GLY A 129 0.98 -9.18 -13.47
CA GLY A 129 0.58 -10.53 -13.11
C GLY A 129 1.07 -10.97 -11.73
N GLN A 130 1.54 -10.04 -10.89
CA GLN A 130 2.05 -10.36 -9.55
C GLN A 130 0.93 -10.22 -8.52
N ASP A 131 0.84 -11.18 -7.61
CA ASP A 131 -0.10 -11.11 -6.51
C ASP A 131 0.32 -10.05 -5.50
N VAL A 132 -0.62 -9.15 -5.22
CA VAL A 132 -0.51 -8.13 -4.20
C VAL A 132 -1.20 -8.64 -2.95
N VAL A 133 -0.44 -8.68 -1.85
CA VAL A 133 -0.87 -9.19 -0.54
C VAL A 133 -2.11 -8.45 -0.01
N ASP A 134 -2.90 -9.07 0.87
CA ASP A 134 -3.92 -8.33 1.65
C ASP A 134 -3.22 -7.20 2.42
N PHE A 135 -3.71 -5.97 2.29
CA PHE A 135 -3.07 -4.83 2.94
C PHE A 135 -3.15 -4.90 4.47
N ARG A 136 -4.32 -5.27 5.00
CA ARG A 136 -4.57 -5.35 6.45
C ARG A 136 -3.92 -6.59 7.06
N ARG A 137 -3.76 -7.66 6.27
CA ARG A 137 -3.15 -8.94 6.67
C ARG A 137 -2.16 -9.48 5.64
N PRO A 138 -0.98 -8.86 5.49
CA PRO A 138 -0.03 -9.25 4.44
C PRO A 138 0.51 -10.68 4.61
N ARG A 139 0.43 -11.23 5.83
CA ARG A 139 0.57 -12.64 6.18
C ARG A 139 -0.49 -13.01 7.20
N GLN A 140 -0.67 -14.31 7.44
CA GLN A 140 -1.69 -14.81 8.37
C GLN A 140 -1.55 -14.20 9.77
N ASN A 141 -0.32 -14.08 10.25
CA ASN A 141 0.00 -13.57 11.58
C ASN A 141 0.58 -12.13 11.58
N ILE A 142 0.44 -11.39 10.48
CA ILE A 142 0.85 -9.98 10.40
C ILE A 142 -0.37 -9.09 10.18
N GLU A 143 -0.46 -8.00 10.92
CA GLU A 143 -1.53 -7.01 10.80
C GLU A 143 -0.99 -5.61 10.54
N VAL A 144 -1.68 -4.90 9.65
CA VAL A 144 -1.52 -3.48 9.38
C VAL A 144 -2.79 -2.76 9.83
N ARG A 145 -2.67 -1.89 10.83
CA ARG A 145 -3.77 -1.07 11.34
C ARG A 145 -3.29 0.34 11.57
N GLU A 146 -3.87 1.34 10.91
CA GLU A 146 -3.44 2.74 11.02
C GLU A 146 -3.33 3.22 12.48
N LYS A 147 -4.34 2.91 13.31
CA LYS A 147 -4.39 3.28 14.73
C LYS A 147 -3.39 2.51 15.62
N ARG A 148 -2.66 1.52 15.07
CA ARG A 148 -1.63 0.75 15.76
C ARG A 148 -0.29 1.02 15.10
N MET A 149 0.65 1.60 15.84
CA MET A 149 1.98 1.91 15.31
C MET A 149 1.92 2.70 13.98
N GLY A 150 0.94 3.60 13.82
CA GLY A 150 0.78 4.38 12.59
C GLY A 150 0.66 3.55 11.31
N GLY A 151 0.13 2.32 11.39
CA GLY A 151 0.01 1.39 10.27
C GLY A 151 1.27 0.57 9.96
N TRP A 152 2.32 0.65 10.78
CA TRP A 152 3.48 -0.25 10.60
C TRP A 152 3.02 -1.71 10.77
N PRO A 153 3.50 -2.67 9.94
CA PRO A 153 3.12 -4.06 10.10
C PRO A 153 3.60 -4.63 11.44
N THR A 154 2.72 -5.33 12.13
CA THR A 154 2.94 -5.88 13.47
C THR A 154 2.53 -7.33 13.52
N ILE A 155 3.05 -8.09 14.47
CA ILE A 155 2.50 -9.41 14.80
C ILE A 155 1.03 -9.23 15.19
N ALA A 156 0.16 -10.10 14.67
CA ALA A 156 -1.28 -10.02 14.88
C ALA A 156 -1.61 -9.94 16.37
N GLY A 157 -2.55 -9.07 16.73
CA GLY A 157 -2.95 -8.86 18.13
C GLY A 157 -1.97 -8.05 19.00
N THR A 158 -0.70 -7.89 18.62
CA THR A 158 0.31 -7.21 19.44
C THR A 158 0.71 -5.85 18.86
N ARG A 159 1.59 -5.11 19.55
CA ARG A 159 2.29 -3.92 19.00
C ARG A 159 3.73 -4.24 18.58
N LEU A 160 4.11 -5.52 18.60
CA LEU A 160 5.46 -5.94 18.23
C LEU A 160 5.62 -5.88 16.72
N ARG A 161 6.65 -5.18 16.25
CA ARG A 161 6.88 -4.97 14.82
C ARG A 161 7.38 -6.25 14.17
N TYR A 162 6.93 -6.52 12.95
CA TYR A 162 7.36 -7.70 12.21
C TYR A 162 8.88 -7.74 12.02
N ASP A 163 9.50 -6.59 11.71
CA ASP A 163 10.93 -6.46 11.41
C ASP A 163 11.80 -6.69 12.66
N THR A 164 11.27 -6.41 13.85
CA THR A 164 11.93 -6.76 15.12
C THR A 164 11.96 -8.27 15.34
N VAL A 165 10.87 -8.98 15.02
CA VAL A 165 10.84 -10.45 15.13
C VAL A 165 11.70 -11.08 14.03
N ALA A 166 11.60 -10.61 12.79
CA ALA A 166 12.44 -11.10 11.69
C ALA A 166 13.93 -10.92 11.99
N LEU A 167 14.33 -9.78 12.59
CA LEU A 167 15.70 -9.55 13.01
C LEU A 167 16.19 -10.55 14.06
N LEU A 168 15.33 -10.94 15.01
CA LEU A 168 15.67 -11.94 16.03
C LEU A 168 16.05 -13.29 15.40
N LEU A 169 15.40 -13.68 14.30
CA LEU A 169 15.65 -14.94 13.60
C LEU A 169 16.80 -14.83 12.57
N SER A 170 17.27 -13.62 12.27
CA SER A 170 18.04 -13.35 11.04
C SER A 170 19.42 -14.01 10.98
N ASP A 171 20.06 -14.27 12.11
CA ASP A 171 21.38 -14.92 12.19
C ASP A 171 21.29 -16.42 12.52
N GLY A 172 20.07 -16.95 12.68
CA GLY A 172 19.81 -18.35 13.03
C GLY A 172 20.17 -18.72 14.48
N SER A 173 20.56 -17.74 15.32
CA SER A 173 20.87 -17.99 16.73
C SER A 173 19.62 -18.30 17.57
N VAL A 174 18.45 -17.83 17.12
CA VAL A 174 17.15 -18.09 17.72
C VAL A 174 16.26 -18.79 16.72
N GLN A 175 15.81 -20.00 17.06
CA GLN A 175 14.86 -20.75 16.25
C GLN A 175 13.43 -20.19 16.43
N PRO A 176 12.52 -20.36 15.45
CA PRO A 176 11.14 -19.87 15.56
C PRO A 176 10.43 -20.30 16.85
N GLU A 177 10.63 -21.54 17.30
CA GLU A 177 10.05 -22.11 18.52
C GLU A 177 10.57 -21.43 19.80
N GLU A 178 11.77 -20.88 19.76
CA GLU A 178 12.40 -20.18 20.88
C GLU A 178 11.96 -18.71 20.97
N THR A 179 11.28 -18.19 19.94
CA THR A 179 10.82 -16.78 19.89
C THR A 179 9.95 -16.44 21.09
N GLN A 180 9.13 -17.38 21.57
CA GLN A 180 8.23 -17.16 22.69
C GLN A 180 8.96 -16.87 24.01
N TYR A 181 10.22 -17.32 24.15
CA TYR A 181 11.06 -16.98 25.31
C TYR A 181 11.37 -15.47 25.37
N TYR A 182 11.58 -14.85 24.21
CA TYR A 182 11.86 -13.42 24.09
C TYR A 182 10.58 -12.58 24.04
N TYR A 183 9.57 -13.09 23.34
CA TYR A 183 8.29 -12.42 23.12
C TYR A 183 7.14 -13.41 23.37
N PRO A 184 6.60 -13.48 24.60
CA PRO A 184 5.61 -14.49 24.99
C PRO A 184 4.32 -14.53 24.17
N GLU A 185 3.98 -13.44 23.48
CA GLU A 185 2.80 -13.31 22.62
C GLU A 185 3.06 -13.74 21.15
N VAL A 186 4.28 -14.16 20.81
CA VAL A 186 4.68 -14.52 19.44
C VAL A 186 4.84 -16.02 19.35
N SER A 187 3.97 -16.66 18.55
CA SER A 187 4.11 -18.08 18.22
C SER A 187 5.21 -18.31 17.18
N ALA A 188 5.65 -19.57 17.04
CA ALA A 188 6.62 -19.95 16.02
C ALA A 188 6.13 -19.62 14.60
N GLU A 189 4.83 -19.83 14.32
CA GLU A 189 4.22 -19.50 13.03
C GLU A 189 4.22 -18.00 12.78
N ALA A 190 3.96 -17.19 13.82
CA ALA A 190 4.03 -15.73 13.71
C ALA A 190 5.47 -15.24 13.45
N ALA A 191 6.47 -15.91 14.04
CA ALA A 191 7.87 -15.62 13.78
C ALA A 191 8.27 -15.97 12.34
N LEU A 192 7.83 -17.13 11.83
CA LEU A 192 8.04 -17.53 10.43
C LEU A 192 7.37 -16.56 9.44
N ASP A 193 6.13 -16.17 9.69
CA ASP A 193 5.42 -15.17 8.86
C ASP A 193 6.17 -13.83 8.85
N ALA A 194 6.69 -13.39 9.99
CA ALA A 194 7.48 -12.18 10.10
C ALA A 194 8.77 -12.25 9.27
N ALA A 195 9.49 -13.38 9.35
CA ALA A 195 10.71 -13.62 8.59
C ALA A 195 10.44 -13.67 7.08
N ASP A 196 9.40 -14.38 6.63
CA ASP A 196 9.00 -14.47 5.22
C ASP A 196 8.56 -13.10 4.65
N PHE A 197 7.81 -12.33 5.44
CA PHE A 197 7.42 -10.99 5.04
C PHE A 197 8.62 -10.04 4.96
N ASP A 198 9.56 -10.10 5.92
CA ASP A 198 10.79 -9.29 5.84
C ASP A 198 11.63 -9.69 4.64
N PHE A 199 11.79 -10.98 4.37
CA PHE A 199 12.48 -11.47 3.17
C PHE A 199 11.89 -10.87 1.89
N SER A 200 10.55 -10.82 1.78
CA SER A 200 9.85 -10.17 0.66
C SER A 200 10.19 -8.68 0.54
N VAL A 201 10.36 -7.97 1.67
CA VAL A 201 10.75 -6.56 1.72
C VAL A 201 12.23 -6.39 1.32
N GLN A 202 13.14 -7.23 1.84
CA GLN A 202 14.56 -7.15 1.53
C GLN A 202 14.86 -7.46 0.05
N GLN A 203 14.12 -8.37 -0.58
CA GLN A 203 14.27 -8.65 -2.01
C GLN A 203 14.05 -7.39 -2.89
N ARG A 204 13.17 -6.48 -2.48
CA ARG A 204 12.94 -5.20 -3.20
C ARG A 204 14.15 -4.28 -3.15
N ARG A 205 15.01 -4.43 -2.15
CA ARG A 205 16.26 -3.68 -2.01
C ARG A 205 17.33 -4.14 -2.99
N GLN A 206 17.35 -5.44 -3.31
CA GLN A 206 18.37 -6.07 -4.15
C GLN A 206 18.10 -5.90 -5.66
N THR A 207 16.88 -5.52 -6.05
CA THR A 207 16.49 -5.29 -7.45
C THR A 207 16.82 -3.86 -7.95
N ARG A 208 17.74 -3.16 -7.29
CA ARG A 208 18.18 -1.80 -7.65
C ARG A 208 19.38 -1.79 -8.57
#